data_AF-A0A2V6N8G6-F1
#
_entry.id   AF-A0A2V6N8G6-F1
#
_cell.length_a   1.000
_cell.length_b   1.000
_cell.length_c   1.000
_cell.angle_alpha   90.00
_cell.angle_beta   90.00
_cell.angle_gamma   90.00
#
_symmetry.space_group_name_H-M   'P 1'
#
loop_
_entity.id
_entity.type
_entity.pdbx_description
1 polymer ?
#
loop_
_entity_poly.entity_id
_entity_poly.type
_entity_poly.pdbx_seq_one_letter_code
_entity_poly.pdbx_strand_id
1 'polypeptide(L)'
;MEMFESAIRGKYTIQRRPHRFGGVGFFIGTTEIGHLHGNGLLDLFVGRSFRAEEVSRGRAFPHHVFPDSGWISFWLRSPADLAQALELFEIASMYRRSGQLTSQVRV
;
A
#
# COMPACT_ATOMS: atom_id res chain seq x y z
N MET A 1 -6.01 -2.04 13.19
CA MET A 1 -5.27 -0.94 12.54
C MET A 1 -3.90 -0.75 13.16
N GLU A 2 -3.78 -0.51 14.47
CA GLU A 2 -2.47 -0.37 15.15
C GLU A 2 -1.52 -1.56 14.95
N MET A 3 -2.03 -2.80 14.95
CA MET A 3 -1.20 -3.99 14.71
C MET A 3 -0.52 -3.96 13.34
N PHE A 4 -1.25 -3.53 12.30
CA PHE A 4 -0.70 -3.41 10.96
C PHE A 4 0.39 -2.35 10.91
N GLU A 5 0.11 -1.16 11.46
CA GLU A 5 1.09 -0.07 11.54
C GLU A 5 2.36 -0.46 12.30
N SER A 6 2.22 -1.15 13.44
CA SER A 6 3.36 -1.67 14.20
C SER A 6 4.16 -2.70 13.40
N ALA A 7 3.48 -3.63 12.72
CA ALA A 7 4.14 -4.65 11.91
C ALA A 7 4.95 -4.04 10.75
N ILE A 8 4.37 -3.09 10.00
CA ILE A 8 5.10 -2.45 8.89
C ILE A 8 6.27 -1.58 9.39
N ARG A 9 6.15 -0.93 10.56
CA ARG A 9 7.25 -0.14 11.14
C ARG A 9 8.41 -1.01 11.61
N GLY A 10 8.15 -2.22 12.07
CA GLY A 10 9.19 -3.17 12.46
C GLY A 10 9.94 -3.77 11.28
N LYS A 11 9.30 -3.85 10.10
CA LYS A 11 9.83 -4.53 8.91
C LYS A 11 10.39 -3.59 7.84
N TYR A 12 9.89 -2.36 7.75
CA TYR A 12 10.25 -1.42 6.68
C TYR A 12 10.69 -0.06 7.25
N THR A 13 11.68 0.57 6.60
CA THR A 13 11.99 1.98 6.84
C THR A 13 10.95 2.87 6.17
N ILE A 14 9.88 3.18 6.89
CA ILE A 14 8.75 3.98 6.41
C ILE A 14 8.53 5.22 7.27
N GLN A 15 8.08 6.30 6.63
CA GLN A 15 7.60 7.50 7.30
C GLN A 15 6.07 7.49 7.33
N ARG A 16 5.48 7.93 8.44
CA ARG A 16 4.04 8.14 8.57
C ARG A 16 3.72 9.62 8.53
N ARG A 17 2.66 9.97 7.81
CA ARG A 17 2.15 11.35 7.72
C ARG A 17 0.62 11.32 7.71
N PRO A 18 -0.07 12.34 8.24
CA PRO A 18 -1.50 12.48 8.02
C PRO A 18 -1.80 12.46 6.51
N HIS A 19 -2.78 11.66 6.09
CA HIS A 19 -3.20 11.65 4.70
C HIS A 19 -4.27 12.73 4.47
N ARG A 20 -4.17 13.46 3.35
CA ARG A 20 -5.01 14.65 3.09
C ARG A 20 -6.51 14.36 2.99
N PHE A 21 -6.88 13.11 2.76
CA PHE A 21 -8.28 12.63 2.70
C PHE A 21 -8.70 11.87 3.96
N GLY A 22 -7.93 12.00 5.05
CA GLY A 22 -8.13 11.28 6.30
C GLY A 22 -7.30 10.00 6.39
N GLY A 23 -7.03 9.56 7.61
CA GLY A 23 -6.18 8.40 7.88
C GLY A 23 -4.69 8.72 7.91
N VAL A 24 -3.87 7.66 7.78
CA VAL A 24 -2.41 7.76 7.85
C VAL A 24 -1.78 7.25 6.55
N GLY A 25 -0.91 8.06 5.95
CA GLY A 25 -0.13 7.71 4.77
C GLY A 25 1.24 7.14 5.14
N PHE A 26 1.72 6.20 4.32
CA PHE A 26 3.00 5.49 4.47
C PHE A 26 3.91 5.80 3.30
N PHE A 27 5.14 6.25 3.60
CA PHE A 27 6.08 6.77 2.61
C PHE A 27 7.46 6.12 2.70
N ILE A 28 8.09 5.86 1.56
CA ILE A 28 9.55 5.65 1.44
C ILE A 28 10.15 6.92 0.82
N GLY A 29 10.98 7.61 1.59
CA GLY A 29 11.47 8.95 1.22
C GLY A 29 10.29 9.91 1.03
N THR A 30 10.10 10.39 -0.20
CA THR A 30 9.00 11.28 -0.58
C THR A 30 7.85 10.56 -1.30
N THR A 31 7.98 9.26 -1.57
CA THR A 31 7.03 8.49 -2.37
C THR A 31 6.00 7.79 -1.49
N GLU A 32 4.72 8.04 -1.74
CA GLU A 32 3.62 7.33 -1.07
C GLU A 32 3.49 5.90 -1.60
N ILE A 33 3.46 4.94 -0.67
CA ILE A 33 3.23 3.52 -0.94
C ILE A 33 1.76 3.21 -0.78
N GLY A 34 1.13 3.82 0.22
CA GLY A 34 -0.30 3.72 0.46
C GLY A 34 -0.74 4.44 1.72
N HIS A 35 -2.02 4.35 2.05
CA HIS A 35 -2.61 4.96 3.23
C HIS A 35 -3.72 4.11 3.81
N LEU A 36 -3.90 4.21 5.13
CA LEU A 36 -4.95 3.52 5.89
C LEU A 36 -5.94 4.55 6.42
N HIS A 37 -7.19 4.46 5.96
CA HIS A 37 -8.31 5.28 6.43
C HIS A 37 -8.76 4.82 7.82
N GLY A 38 -9.38 5.74 8.58
CA GLY A 38 -9.86 5.46 9.94
C GLY A 38 -10.98 4.41 10.03
N ASN A 39 -11.59 4.04 8.90
CA ASN A 39 -12.58 2.96 8.80
C ASN A 39 -11.96 1.59 8.47
N GLY A 40 -10.64 1.50 8.38
CA GLY A 40 -9.92 0.26 8.05
C GLY A 40 -9.73 0.00 6.56
N LEU A 41 -10.09 0.95 5.67
CA LEU A 41 -9.76 0.83 4.25
C LEU A 41 -8.28 1.12 4.04
N LEU A 42 -7.54 0.14 3.54
CA LEU A 42 -6.13 0.23 3.18
C LEU A 42 -6.00 0.38 1.66
N ASP A 43 -5.52 1.54 1.22
CA ASP A 43 -5.24 1.81 -0.18
C ASP A 43 -3.74 1.71 -0.45
N LEU A 44 -3.33 0.93 -1.45
CA LEU A 44 -1.92 0.68 -1.78
C LEU A 44 -1.67 0.86 -3.28
N PHE A 45 -0.51 1.44 -3.62
CA PHE A 45 -0.05 1.50 -5.01
C PHE A 45 0.88 0.32 -5.32
N VAL A 46 0.37 -0.63 -6.10
CA VAL A 46 1.10 -1.84 -6.50
C VAL A 46 1.53 -1.83 -7.97
N GLY A 47 1.10 -0.82 -8.74
CA GLY A 47 1.32 -0.75 -10.18
C GLY A 47 0.28 -1.56 -10.97
N ARG A 48 0.14 -1.28 -12.28
CA ARG A 48 -0.97 -1.82 -13.08
C ARG A 48 -0.97 -3.34 -13.20
N SER A 49 0.19 -3.97 -13.41
CA SER A 49 0.29 -5.42 -13.60
C SER A 49 -0.10 -6.18 -12.33
N PHE A 50 0.47 -5.81 -11.17
CA PHE A 50 0.10 -6.43 -9.90
C PHE A 50 -1.34 -6.11 -9.51
N ARG A 51 -1.83 -4.89 -9.77
CA ARG A 51 -3.25 -4.56 -9.54
C ARG A 51 -4.18 -5.49 -10.33
N ALA A 52 -3.87 -5.80 -11.58
CA ALA A 52 -4.69 -6.71 -12.38
C ALA A 52 -4.72 -8.12 -11.78
N GLU A 53 -3.55 -8.63 -11.38
CA GLU A 53 -3.41 -9.94 -10.76
C GLU A 53 -4.15 -10.05 -9.42
N GLU A 54 -3.90 -9.12 -8.48
CA GLU A 54 -4.49 -9.17 -7.14
C GLU A 54 -6.01 -9.03 -7.14
N VAL A 55 -6.55 -8.19 -8.04
CA VAL A 55 -8.00 -8.07 -8.22
C VAL A 55 -8.59 -9.34 -8.84
N SER A 56 -7.93 -9.94 -9.84
CA SER A 56 -8.42 -11.18 -10.47
C SER A 56 -8.47 -12.37 -9.50
N ARG A 57 -7.57 -12.40 -8.51
CA ARG A 57 -7.51 -13.40 -7.45
C ARG A 57 -8.47 -13.12 -6.29
N GLY A 58 -9.20 -12.00 -6.32
CA GLY A 58 -10.10 -11.58 -5.24
C GLY A 58 -9.38 -11.17 -3.95
N ARG A 59 -8.07 -10.92 -4.01
CA ARG A 59 -7.25 -10.52 -2.84
C ARG A 59 -7.39 -9.04 -2.50
N ALA A 60 -7.82 -8.23 -3.47
CA ALA A 60 -8.06 -6.81 -3.30
C ALA A 60 -9.12 -6.31 -4.27
N PHE A 61 -9.60 -5.10 -4.04
CA PHE A 61 -10.54 -4.41 -4.92
C PHE A 61 -9.82 -3.32 -5.75
N PRO A 62 -10.36 -2.95 -6.92
CA PRO A 62 -9.98 -1.70 -7.56
C PRO A 62 -10.10 -0.52 -6.60
N HIS A 63 -9.18 0.44 -6.67
CA HIS A 63 -9.26 1.63 -5.83
C HIS A 63 -10.57 2.38 -6.06
N HIS A 64 -11.30 2.68 -4.99
CA HIS A 64 -12.66 3.22 -5.06
C HIS A 64 -12.79 4.59 -5.77
N VAL A 65 -11.75 5.44 -5.74
CA VAL A 65 -11.70 6.71 -6.50
C VAL A 65 -10.96 6.59 -7.83
N PHE A 66 -10.03 5.65 -7.95
CA PHE A 66 -9.09 5.55 -9.07
C PHE A 66 -9.06 4.13 -9.64
N PRO A 67 -10.20 3.59 -10.11
CA PRO A 67 -10.36 2.17 -10.40
C PRO A 67 -9.44 1.65 -11.53
N ASP A 68 -9.06 2.54 -12.46
CA ASP A 68 -8.22 2.23 -13.63
C ASP A 68 -6.72 2.54 -13.42
N SER A 69 -6.34 2.83 -12.17
CA SER A 69 -4.95 3.11 -11.80
C SER A 69 -4.21 1.84 -11.32
N GLY A 70 -2.96 2.00 -10.91
CA GLY A 70 -2.20 0.96 -10.21
C GLY A 70 -2.51 0.84 -8.72
N TRP A 71 -3.53 1.55 -8.24
CA TRP A 71 -3.99 1.49 -6.85
C TRP A 71 -4.99 0.36 -6.64
N ILE A 72 -4.92 -0.26 -5.47
CA ILE A 72 -5.88 -1.23 -4.94
C ILE A 72 -6.42 -0.77 -3.59
N SER A 73 -7.60 -1.27 -3.24
CA SER A 73 -8.23 -1.11 -1.93
C SER A 73 -8.37 -2.48 -1.24
N PHE A 74 -8.04 -2.55 0.04
CA PHE A 74 -8.20 -3.74 0.88
C PHE A 74 -8.85 -3.37 2.22
N TRP A 75 -9.79 -4.17 2.70
CA TRP A 75 -10.46 -3.91 3.97
C TRP A 75 -9.77 -4.65 5.13
N LEU A 76 -9.06 -3.90 5.98
CA LEU A 76 -8.45 -4.42 7.21
C LEU A 76 -9.46 -4.31 8.36
N ARG A 77 -10.37 -5.28 8.49
CA ARG A 77 -11.47 -5.26 9.47
C ARG A 77 -11.15 -6.02 10.76
N SER A 78 -10.28 -7.02 10.68
CA SER A 78 -10.01 -7.96 11.75
C SER A 78 -8.53 -8.35 11.80
N PRO A 79 -8.06 -8.95 12.91
CA PRO A 79 -6.71 -9.50 12.98
C PRO A 79 -6.41 -10.58 11.94
N ALA A 80 -7.43 -11.32 11.46
CA ALA A 80 -7.26 -12.35 10.43
C ALA A 80 -6.82 -11.76 9.07
N ASP A 81 -7.17 -10.50 8.81
CA ASP A 81 -6.83 -9.78 7.58
C ASP A 81 -5.34 -9.32 7.56
N LEU A 82 -4.65 -9.38 8.70
CA LEU A 82 -3.32 -8.82 8.87
C LEU A 82 -2.28 -9.46 7.94
N ALA A 83 -2.33 -10.78 7.79
CA ALA A 83 -1.36 -11.49 6.95
C ALA A 83 -1.46 -11.03 5.48
N GLN A 84 -2.67 -10.98 4.93
CA GLN A 84 -2.91 -10.54 3.56
C GLN A 84 -2.57 -9.05 3.37
N ALA A 85 -2.90 -8.19 4.34
CA ALA A 85 -2.53 -6.78 4.29
C ALA A 85 -1.00 -6.59 4.22
N LEU A 86 -0.23 -7.38 4.98
CA LEU A 86 1.23 -7.32 4.98
C LEU A 86 1.83 -7.84 3.67
N GLU A 87 1.25 -8.87 3.06
CA GLU A 87 1.67 -9.34 1.74
C GLU A 87 1.44 -8.26 0.66
N LEU A 88 0.26 -7.64 0.65
CA LEU A 88 -0.05 -6.56 -0.31
C LEU A 88 0.86 -5.36 -0.09
N PHE A 89 1.19 -5.03 1.16
CA PHE A 89 2.12 -3.95 1.50
C PHE A 89 3.56 -4.26 1.04
N GLU A 90 4.01 -5.51 1.13
CA GLU A 90 5.31 -5.93 0.59
C GLU A 90 5.35 -5.71 -0.92
N ILE A 91 4.33 -6.14 -1.66
CA ILE A 91 4.23 -5.93 -3.12
C ILE A 91 4.33 -4.44 -3.45
N ALA A 92 3.55 -3.59 -2.75
CA ALA A 92 3.58 -2.14 -2.95
C ALA A 92 4.97 -1.54 -2.64
N SER A 93 5.59 -1.98 -1.55
CA SER A 93 6.91 -1.52 -1.12
C SER A 93 8.00 -1.90 -2.11
N MET A 94 8.00 -3.15 -2.57
CA MET A 94 8.93 -3.64 -3.59
C MET A 94 8.78 -2.86 -4.89
N TYR A 95 7.55 -2.71 -5.40
CA TYR A 95 7.28 -1.96 -6.62
C TYR A 95 7.86 -0.53 -6.55
N ARG A 96 7.64 0.17 -5.44
CA ARG A 96 8.14 1.54 -5.24
C ARG A 96 9.66 1.61 -5.13
N ARG A 97 10.30 0.63 -4.48
CA ARG A 97 11.77 0.55 -4.39
C ARG A 97 12.41 0.27 -5.76
N SER A 98 11.83 -0.63 -6.55
CA SER A 98 12.30 -0.93 -7.91
C SER A 98 12.24 0.30 -8.82
N GLY A 99 11.14 1.06 -8.75
CA GLY A 99 10.99 2.32 -9.51
C GLY A 99 12.03 3.39 -9.11
N GLN A 100 12.38 3.47 -7.82
CA GLN A 100 13.42 4.38 -7.34
C GLN A 100 14.83 3.99 -7.81
N LEU A 101 15.17 2.70 -7.79
CA LEU A 101 16.47 2.22 -8.29
C LEU A 101 16.66 2.52 -9.78
N THR A 102 15.63 2.37 -10.60
CA THR A 102 15.71 2.72 -12.04
C THR A 102 15.82 4.23 -12.29
N SER A 103 15.32 5.06 -11.38
CA SER A 103 15.40 6.53 -11.52
C SER A 103 16.72 7.13 -11.05
N GLN A 104 17.49 6.44 -10.22
CA GLN A 104 18.80 6.89 -9.73
C GLN A 104 19.96 6.64 -10.71
N VAL A 105 19.73 5.91 -11.81
CA VAL A 105 20.74 5.59 -12.84
C VAL A 105 20.66 6.53 -14.06
N ARG A 106 19.94 7.64 -13.97
CA ARG A 106 20.00 8.70 -14.99
C ARG A 106 21.05 9.73 -14.59
N VAL A 107 22.25 9.54 -15.13
CA VAL A 107 23.34 10.54 -15.22
C VAL A 107 23.10 11.41 -16.44
#